data_AF-A0A1W2H409-F1
#
_entry.id   AF-A0A1W2H409-F1
#
_cell.length_a   1.000
_cell.length_b   1.000
_cell.length_c   1.000
_cell.angle_alpha   90.00
_cell.angle_beta   90.00
_cell.angle_gamma   90.00
#
_symmetry.space_group_name_H-M   'P 1'
#
loop_
_entity.id
_entity.type
_entity.pdbx_description
1 polymer ?
#
loop_
_entity_poly.entity_id
_entity_poly.type
_entity_poly.pdbx_seq_one_letter_code
_entity_poly.pdbx_strand_id
1 'polypeptide(L)'
;MPSGGSISFKVDAKSVNGQTIKTRNITFYNFGSFMVFPNPSKGNFQIDLNPELEFKIEIIGLGHTIQRQHLSIKGDDMVDFSQLENGEYWLKIYYEEKLIHEQRIILKK
;
A
#
# COMPACT_ATOMS: atom_id res chain seq x y z
N MET A 1 -6.80 15.74 -3.17
CA MET A 1 -7.82 14.98 -3.93
C MET A 1 -8.31 13.87 -3.00
N PRO A 2 -9.62 13.59 -2.89
CA PRO A 2 -10.09 12.51 -2.03
C PRO A 2 -9.45 11.18 -2.48
N SER A 3 -8.81 10.50 -1.53
CA SER A 3 -8.30 9.14 -1.67
C SER A 3 -9.47 8.18 -1.95
N GLY A 4 -9.25 7.15 -2.77
CA GLY A 4 -10.21 6.04 -2.90
C GLY A 4 -11.11 5.97 -4.13
N GLY A 5 -10.88 6.80 -5.15
CA GLY A 5 -11.50 6.57 -6.47
C GLY A 5 -10.86 5.39 -7.22
N SER A 6 -11.65 4.67 -8.02
CA SER A 6 -11.12 3.78 -9.06
C SER A 6 -11.78 4.06 -10.41
N ILE A 7 -11.05 3.82 -11.49
CA ILE A 7 -11.57 3.89 -12.86
C ILE A 7 -11.41 2.51 -13.48
N SER A 8 -12.52 1.92 -13.91
CA SER A 8 -12.55 0.59 -14.52
C SER A 8 -12.94 0.67 -15.98
N PHE A 9 -12.14 0.05 -16.84
CA PHE A 9 -12.40 -0.12 -18.26
C PHE A 9 -12.70 -1.57 -18.56
N LYS A 10 -13.75 -1.82 -19.36
CA LYS A 10 -13.98 -3.11 -20.00
C LYS A 10 -13.55 -3.02 -21.45
N VAL A 11 -12.53 -3.79 -21.81
CA VAL A 11 -11.98 -3.86 -23.18
C VAL A 11 -12.44 -5.16 -23.82
N ASP A 12 -13.32 -5.06 -24.81
CA ASP A 12 -13.81 -6.19 -25.60
C ASP A 12 -13.11 -6.23 -26.96
N ALA A 13 -12.40 -7.32 -27.24
CA ALA A 13 -11.92 -7.63 -28.59
C ALA A 13 -13.06 -8.30 -29.34
N LYS A 14 -13.51 -7.70 -30.45
CA LYS A 14 -14.57 -8.25 -31.30
C LYS A 14 -14.01 -8.73 -32.64
N SER A 15 -14.55 -9.83 -33.14
CA SER A 15 -14.32 -10.30 -34.51
C SER A 15 -15.06 -9.41 -35.51
N VAL A 16 -14.73 -9.59 -36.80
CA VAL A 16 -15.39 -8.90 -37.92
C VAL A 16 -16.90 -9.10 -37.97
N ASN A 17 -17.42 -10.21 -37.44
CA ASN A 17 -18.87 -10.47 -37.32
C ASN A 17 -19.48 -9.96 -36.00
N GLY A 18 -18.74 -9.18 -35.21
CA GLY A 18 -19.23 -8.53 -33.98
C GLY A 18 -19.25 -9.41 -32.73
N GLN A 19 -18.81 -10.67 -32.82
CA GLN A 19 -18.72 -11.57 -31.67
C GLN A 19 -17.55 -11.19 -30.77
N THR A 20 -17.77 -11.14 -29.45
CA THR A 20 -16.68 -10.91 -28.50
C THR A 20 -15.77 -12.13 -28.44
N ILE A 21 -14.52 -11.94 -28.86
CA ILE A 21 -13.45 -12.95 -28.84
C ILE A 21 -12.84 -13.02 -27.43
N LYS A 22 -12.68 -11.85 -26.80
CA LYS A 22 -12.06 -11.74 -25.48
C LYS A 22 -12.50 -10.47 -24.77
N THR A 23 -12.67 -10.56 -23.47
CA THR A 23 -12.90 -9.40 -22.59
C THR A 23 -11.74 -9.27 -21.62
N ARG A 24 -11.29 -8.04 -21.36
CA ARG A 24 -10.35 -7.71 -20.30
C ARG A 24 -10.89 -6.55 -19.49
N ASN A 25 -10.98 -6.74 -18.18
CA ASN A 25 -11.25 -5.66 -17.24
C ASN A 25 -9.91 -5.05 -16.80
N ILE A 26 -9.82 -3.73 -16.83
CA ILE A 26 -8.63 -2.97 -16.43
C ILE A 26 -9.07 -1.93 -15.42
N THR A 27 -8.62 -2.07 -14.18
CA THR A 27 -8.94 -1.13 -13.10
C THR A 27 -7.71 -0.32 -12.72
N PHE A 28 -7.86 1.00 -12.67
CA PHE A 28 -6.89 1.93 -12.15
C PHE A 28 -7.38 2.43 -10.80
N TYR A 29 -6.56 2.26 -9.77
CA TYR A 29 -6.88 2.71 -8.42
C TYR A 29 -6.15 4.01 -8.12
N ASN A 30 -6.88 5.02 -7.63
CA ASN A 30 -6.29 6.17 -6.97
C ASN A 30 -6.15 5.83 -5.48
N PHE A 31 -4.95 5.37 -5.11
CA PHE A 31 -4.68 4.95 -3.75
C PHE A 31 -4.65 6.12 -2.75
N GLY A 32 -4.59 7.38 -3.19
CA GLY A 32 -4.49 8.53 -2.29
C GLY A 32 -3.05 9.00 -2.09
N SER A 33 -2.71 9.44 -0.88
CA SER A 33 -1.38 9.95 -0.53
C SER A 33 -0.80 9.15 0.63
N PHE A 34 0.36 8.52 0.41
CA PHE A 34 1.10 7.85 1.47
C PHE A 34 1.79 8.92 2.33
N MET A 35 1.20 9.29 3.47
CA MET A 35 1.77 10.31 4.36
C MET A 35 2.27 9.69 5.66
N VAL A 36 3.60 9.52 5.79
CA VAL A 36 4.21 9.13 7.06
C VAL A 36 4.21 10.25 8.07
N PHE A 37 3.14 10.31 8.88
CA PHE A 37 2.98 11.29 9.95
C PHE A 37 2.76 10.66 11.34
N PRO A 38 3.39 11.25 12.38
CA PRO A 38 4.60 12.07 12.31
C PRO A 38 5.77 11.20 11.82
N ASN A 39 6.77 11.79 11.15
CA ASN A 39 8.06 11.11 10.91
C ASN A 39 8.46 10.39 12.22
N PRO A 40 8.54 9.04 12.27
CA PRO A 40 8.08 8.29 13.43
C PRO A 40 9.05 8.31 14.63
N SER A 41 9.33 9.49 15.16
CA SER A 41 9.99 9.69 16.45
C SER A 41 9.14 9.21 17.63
N LYS A 42 7.84 8.93 17.40
CA LYS A 42 6.91 8.43 18.42
C LYS A 42 6.37 7.02 18.14
N GLY A 43 6.86 6.34 17.11
CA GLY A 43 6.49 4.94 16.81
C GLY A 43 5.12 4.73 16.14
N ASN A 44 4.37 5.79 15.82
CA ASN A 44 3.07 5.67 15.16
C ASN A 44 3.14 6.19 13.73
N PHE A 45 2.49 5.49 12.80
CA PHE A 45 2.36 5.90 11.41
C PHE A 45 0.90 5.75 10.96
N GLN A 46 0.33 6.82 10.43
CA GLN A 46 -0.98 6.79 9.79
C GLN A 46 -0.82 6.65 8.28
N ILE A 47 -1.46 5.64 7.72
CA ILE A 47 -1.57 5.45 6.28
C ILE A 47 -2.94 6.03 5.89
N ASP A 48 -2.98 7.00 4.98
CA ASP A 48 -4.22 7.58 4.44
C ASP A 48 -4.44 7.01 3.03
N LEU A 49 -5.11 5.86 2.98
CA LEU A 49 -5.46 5.14 1.76
C LEU A 49 -6.97 4.89 1.72
N ASN A 50 -7.45 4.37 0.59
CA ASN A 50 -8.87 4.00 0.46
C ASN A 50 -9.30 2.99 1.57
N PRO A 51 -10.26 3.34 2.44
CA PRO A 51 -10.73 2.44 3.50
C PRO A 51 -11.37 1.14 3.00
N GLU A 52 -11.85 1.12 1.75
CA GLU A 52 -12.49 -0.06 1.15
C GLU A 52 -11.48 -1.07 0.59
N LEU A 53 -10.19 -0.73 0.56
CA LEU A 53 -9.14 -1.59 -0.01
C LEU A 53 -8.27 -2.20 1.10
N GLU A 54 -7.91 -3.47 0.92
CA GLU A 54 -6.94 -4.16 1.76
C GLU A 54 -5.52 -4.03 1.19
N PHE A 55 -4.57 -3.74 2.07
CA PHE A 55 -3.17 -3.61 1.74
C PHE A 55 -2.33 -4.53 2.61
N LYS A 56 -1.19 -4.97 2.07
CA LYS A 56 -0.16 -5.66 2.84
C LYS A 56 0.99 -4.71 3.11
N ILE A 57 1.40 -4.59 4.35
CA ILE A 57 2.61 -3.88 4.75
C ILE A 57 3.71 -4.88 5.01
N GLU A 58 4.89 -4.61 4.50
CA GLU A 58 6.14 -5.26 4.91
C GLU A 58 7.05 -4.21 5.54
N ILE A 59 7.54 -4.47 6.74
CA ILE A 59 8.56 -3.64 7.40
C ILE A 59 9.83 -4.45 7.55
N ILE A 60 10.92 -3.89 7.06
CA ILE A 60 12.23 -4.52 7.00
C ILE A 60 13.21 -3.70 7.85
N GLY A 61 13.67 -4.26 8.97
CA GLY A 61 14.74 -3.67 9.76
C GLY A 61 16.08 -3.71 9.03
N LEU A 62 16.81 -2.60 9.01
CA LEU A 62 18.14 -2.46 8.38
C LEU A 62 19.30 -2.60 9.36
N GLY A 63 19.03 -3.02 10.58
CA GLY A 63 20.04 -3.31 11.59
C GLY A 63 20.83 -4.61 11.29
N HIS A 64 21.58 -5.08 12.29
CA HIS A 64 22.37 -6.32 12.17
C HIS A 64 21.51 -7.58 11.96
N THR A 65 20.25 -7.56 12.39
CA THR A 65 19.27 -8.62 12.12
C THR A 65 18.12 -8.06 11.30
N ILE A 66 17.91 -8.62 10.12
CA ILE A 66 16.77 -8.27 9.27
C ILE A 66 15.50 -8.82 9.93
N GLN A 67 14.71 -7.95 10.55
CA GLN A 67 13.37 -8.29 11.01
C GLN A 67 12.37 -7.96 9.91
N ARG A 68 11.51 -8.92 9.54
CA ARG A 68 10.40 -8.70 8.62
C ARG A 68 9.08 -8.92 9.33
N GLN A 69 8.21 -7.92 9.27
CA GLN A 69 6.85 -8.03 9.76
C GLN A 69 5.89 -7.81 8.61
N HIS A 70 4.85 -8.65 8.54
CA HIS A 70 3.78 -8.55 7.56
C HIS A 70 2.48 -8.25 8.29
N LEU A 71 1.79 -7.20 7.86
CA LEU A 71 0.50 -6.79 8.42
C LEU A 71 -0.47 -6.55 7.28
N SER A 72 -1.69 -7.05 7.42
CA SER A 72 -2.80 -6.66 6.55
C SER A 72 -3.53 -5.49 7.20
N ILE A 73 -3.72 -4.42 6.45
CA ILE A 73 -4.39 -3.21 6.93
C ILE A 73 -5.44 -2.74 5.92
N LYS A 74 -6.45 -2.04 6.42
CA LYS A 74 -7.37 -1.24 5.60
C LYS A 74 -6.84 0.18 5.46
N GLY A 75 -7.30 0.89 4.45
CA GLY A 75 -6.70 2.18 4.09
C GLY A 75 -6.79 3.28 5.13
N ASP A 76 -7.73 3.22 6.08
CA ASP A 76 -7.86 4.16 7.20
C ASP A 76 -7.25 3.65 8.52
N ASP A 77 -6.59 2.48 8.51
CA ASP A 77 -6.05 1.89 9.74
C ASP A 77 -4.82 2.67 10.22
N MET A 78 -4.82 3.01 11.50
CA MET A 78 -3.64 3.51 12.20
C MET A 78 -2.77 2.31 12.61
N VAL A 79 -1.53 2.28 12.15
CA VAL A 79 -0.61 1.19 12.46
C VAL A 79 0.38 1.64 13.53
N ASP A 80 0.35 0.95 14.66
CA ASP A 80 1.23 1.20 15.78
C ASP A 80 2.49 0.33 15.67
N PHE A 81 3.64 0.99 15.60
CA PHE A 81 4.97 0.39 15.56
C PHE A 81 5.81 0.76 16.80
N SER A 82 5.16 1.16 17.89
CA SER A 82 5.80 1.44 19.17
C SER A 82 6.57 0.24 19.74
N GLN A 83 6.30 -0.98 19.27
CA GLN A 83 7.04 -2.18 19.63
C GLN A 83 8.38 -2.33 18.89
N LEU A 84 8.60 -1.62 17.78
CA LEU A 84 9.87 -1.66 17.04
C LEU A 84 10.96 -0.89 17.80
N GLU A 85 12.19 -1.38 17.73
CA GLU A 85 13.36 -0.71 18.33
C GLU A 85 13.76 0.57 17.57
N ASN A 86 14.64 1.36 18.18
CA ASN A 86 15.23 2.51 17.49
C ASN A 86 16.12 2.02 16.34
N GLY A 87 15.95 2.57 15.15
CA GLY A 87 16.67 2.09 13.99
C GLY A 87 16.11 2.58 12.66
N GLU A 88 16.70 2.09 11.59
CA GLU A 88 16.26 2.36 10.23
C GLU A 88 15.46 1.19 9.70
N TYR A 89 14.35 1.51 9.03
CA TYR A 89 13.45 0.51 8.47
C TYR A 89 13.05 0.89 7.04
N TRP A 90 12.85 -0.12 6.20
CA TRP A 90 12.12 0.01 4.95
C TRP A 90 10.68 -0.37 5.16
N LEU A 91 9.79 0.55 4.87
CA LEU A 91 8.36 0.31 4.77
C LEU A 91 8.02 0.05 3.31
N LYS A 92 7.31 -1.04 3.04
CA LYS A 92 6.76 -1.39 1.74
C LYS A 92 5.27 -1.65 1.87
N ILE A 93 4.50 -1.11 0.95
CA ILE A 93 3.05 -1.29 0.90
C ILE A 93 2.70 -1.95 -0.42
N TYR A 94 1.92 -3.02 -0.34
CA TYR A 94 1.49 -3.82 -1.46
C TYR A 94 -0.03 -3.84 -1.57
N TYR A 95 -0.52 -3.84 -2.80
CA TYR A 95 -1.92 -4.08 -3.14
C TYR A 95 -1.97 -5.19 -4.19
N GLU A 96 -2.74 -6.25 -3.93
CA GLU A 96 -2.80 -7.45 -4.80
C GLU A 96 -1.41 -7.98 -5.22
N GLU A 97 -0.49 -8.14 -4.25
CA GLU A 97 0.91 -8.58 -4.45
C GLU A 97 1.81 -7.60 -5.22
N LYS A 98 1.32 -6.43 -5.64
CA LYS A 98 2.13 -5.40 -6.31
C LYS A 98 2.59 -4.36 -5.31
N LEU A 99 3.89 -4.06 -5.34
CA LEU A 99 4.45 -2.94 -4.58
C LEU A 99 3.90 -1.63 -5.15
N ILE A 100 3.17 -0.87 -4.32
CA ILE A 100 2.60 0.42 -4.71
C ILE A 100 3.32 1.60 -4.05
N HIS A 101 4.00 1.36 -2.94
CA HIS A 101 4.77 2.39 -2.24
C HIS A 101 5.92 1.79 -1.45
N GLU A 102 7.04 2.50 -1.43
CA GLU A 102 8.17 2.21 -0.56
C GLU A 102 8.75 3.50 0.03
N GLN A 103 9.11 3.45 1.30
CA GLN A 103 9.73 4.57 1.98
C GLN A 103 10.71 4.07 3.06
N ARG A 104 11.82 4.80 3.21
CA ARG A 104 12.73 4.64 4.35
C ARG A 104 12.20 5.46 5.53
N ILE A 105 12.08 4.83 6.68
CA ILE A 105 11.69 5.46 7.95
C ILE A 105 12.78 5.28 8.98
N ILE A 106 12.92 6.26 9.88
CA ILE A 106 13.90 6.24 10.97
C ILE A 106 13.13 6.38 12.28
N LEU A 107 13.19 5.35 13.12
CA LEU A 107 12.61 5.35 14.45
C LEU A 107 13.65 5.84 15.46
N LYS A 108 13.32 6.92 16.14
CA LYS A 108 14.09 7.47 17.29
C LYS A 108 13.11 7.81 18.41
N LYS A 109 12.89 6.87 19.32
CA LYS A 109 12.24 7.08 20.62
C LYS A 109 13.16 7.88 21.54
#